data_AF-A0A382V493-F1
#
_entry.id   AF-A0A382V493-F1
#
_cell.length_a   1.000
_cell.length_b   1.000
_cell.length_c   1.000
_cell.angle_alpha   90.00
_cell.angle_beta   90.00
_cell.angle_gamma   90.00
#
_symmetry.space_group_name_H-M   'P 1'
#
loop_
_entity.id
_entity.type
_entity.pdbx_description
1 polymer ?
#
loop_
_entity_poly.entity_id
_entity_poly.type
_entity_poly.pdbx_seq_one_letter_code
_entity_poly.pdbx_strand_id
1 'polypeptide(L)'
;VLAPASPDRAQIVPGPSALTQAEGCEHDGAARHRAHRISWAKLLARVFQYDVTVCPRCAGLMKVIAASVRPAPARRGIGPS
;
A
#
# COMPACT_ATOMS: atom_id res chain seq x y z
N VAL A 1 -16.22 15.02 -13.86
CA VAL A 1 -15.92 13.75 -13.14
C VAL A 1 -14.62 13.95 -12.36
N LEU A 2 -14.61 13.67 -11.05
CA LEU A 2 -13.40 13.73 -10.23
C LEU A 2 -12.61 12.42 -10.38
N ALA A 3 -11.85 12.31 -11.46
CA ALA A 3 -10.93 11.20 -11.69
C ALA A 3 -9.49 11.62 -11.33
N PRO A 4 -8.60 10.67 -10.98
CA PRO A 4 -7.20 10.96 -10.67
C PRO A 4 -6.44 11.73 -11.76
N ALA A 5 -6.87 11.60 -13.01
CA ALA A 5 -6.29 12.28 -14.17
C ALA A 5 -7.10 13.49 -14.67
N SER A 6 -8.12 13.94 -13.93
CA SER A 6 -8.93 15.10 -14.34
C SER A 6 -8.13 16.41 -14.21
N PRO A 7 -8.22 17.35 -15.17
CA PRO A 7 -7.52 18.63 -15.11
C PRO A 7 -7.93 19.49 -13.90
N ASP A 8 -9.18 19.38 -13.45
CA ASP A 8 -9.68 20.10 -12.28
C ASP A 8 -9.05 19.65 -10.95
N ARG A 9 -8.29 18.56 -10.95
CA ARG A 9 -7.62 18.02 -9.74
C ARG A 9 -6.68 19.05 -9.12
N ALA A 10 -6.01 19.87 -9.93
CA ALA A 10 -5.05 20.86 -9.46
C ALA A 10 -5.69 21.96 -8.59
N GLN A 11 -6.99 22.23 -8.77
CA GLN A 11 -7.73 23.23 -7.98
C GLN A 11 -8.27 22.65 -6.66
N ILE A 12 -8.38 21.33 -6.56
CA ILE A 12 -9.06 20.62 -5.46
C ILE A 12 -8.05 19.98 -4.49
N VAL A 13 -6.93 19.47 -5.00
CA VAL A 13 -5.89 18.84 -4.18
C VAL A 13 -5.02 19.93 -3.57
N PRO A 14 -4.98 20.06 -2.23
CA PRO A 14 -4.03 20.96 -1.58
C PRO A 14 -2.61 20.63 -2.03
N GLY A 15 -1.85 21.65 -2.43
CA GLY A 15 -0.44 21.49 -2.77
C GLY A 15 0.34 20.83 -1.62
N PRO A 16 1.48 20.17 -1.89
CA PRO A 16 2.27 19.53 -0.85
C PRO A 16 2.60 20.56 0.24
N SER A 17 2.09 20.34 1.45
CA SER A 17 2.35 21.22 2.58
C SER A 17 3.78 20.99 3.08
N ALA A 18 4.35 21.97 3.80
CA ALA A 18 5.68 21.84 4.39
C ALA A 18 5.85 20.60 5.31
N LEU A 19 4.75 20.03 5.82
CA LEU A 19 4.74 18.76 6.57
C LEU A 19 5.08 17.53 5.69
N THR A 20 4.94 17.64 4.36
CA THR A 20 5.29 16.58 3.41
C THR A 20 6.75 16.69 2.95
N GLN A 21 7.46 17.76 3.34
CA GLN A 21 8.82 18.07 2.88
C GLN A 21 9.91 17.74 3.91
N ALA A 22 9.55 17.29 5.11
CA ALA A 22 10.47 17.03 6.20
C ALA A 22 10.43 15.57 6.67
N GLU A 23 10.86 14.65 5.82
CA GLU A 23 11.63 13.50 6.29
C GLU A 23 12.53 13.00 5.16
N GLY A 24 13.53 13.82 4.85
CA GLY A 24 14.79 13.30 4.33
C GLY A 24 15.43 12.44 5.42
N CYS A 25 15.07 11.15 5.46
CA CYS A 25 15.85 10.20 6.22
C CYS A 25 17.18 10.01 5.49
N GLU A 26 18.22 10.66 6.01
CA GLU A 26 19.61 10.29 5.73
C GLU A 26 19.77 8.82 6.13
N HIS A 27 19.75 7.93 5.15
CA HIS A 27 20.19 6.56 5.35
C HIS A 27 21.20 6.21 4.28
N ASP A 28 22.42 6.11 4.78
CA ASP A 28 23.62 5.48 4.26
C ASP A 28 23.42 4.59 3.02
N GLY A 29 24.32 4.79 2.05
CA GLY A 29 24.18 4.54 0.61
C GLY A 29 23.97 3.11 0.10
N ALA A 30 23.44 2.17 0.89
CA ALA A 30 23.13 0.80 0.46
C ALA A 30 21.64 0.40 0.58
N ALA A 31 20.77 1.24 1.17
CA ALA A 31 19.39 0.84 1.53
C ALA A 31 18.26 1.35 0.62
N ARG A 32 18.54 2.24 -0.36
CA ARG A 32 17.50 2.91 -1.17
C ARG A 32 16.57 1.97 -1.96
N HIS A 33 17.00 0.75 -2.29
CA HIS A 33 16.14 -0.23 -2.97
C HIS A 33 15.21 -1.03 -2.03
N ARG A 34 15.45 -1.00 -0.70
CA ARG A 34 14.63 -1.69 0.31
C ARG A 34 13.56 -0.80 0.94
N ALA A 35 13.69 0.52 0.84
CA ALA A 35 12.77 1.49 1.45
C ALA A 35 11.31 1.39 0.96
N HIS A 36 11.08 0.84 -0.25
CA HIS A 36 9.74 0.80 -0.83
C HIS A 36 9.02 -0.56 -0.70
N ARG A 37 9.66 -1.61 -0.18
CA ARG A 37 9.00 -2.91 -0.02
C ARG A 37 8.30 -3.00 1.34
N ILE A 38 7.08 -2.49 1.39
CA ILE A 38 6.18 -2.71 2.53
C ILE A 38 5.67 -4.15 2.45
N SER A 39 5.67 -4.88 3.57
CA SER A 39 5.12 -6.23 3.62
C SER A 39 3.60 -6.20 3.41
N TRP A 40 3.05 -7.25 2.79
CA TRP A 40 1.60 -7.39 2.58
C TRP A 40 0.80 -7.23 3.87
N ALA A 41 1.29 -7.81 4.98
CA ALA A 41 0.67 -7.67 6.30
C ALA A 41 0.60 -6.20 6.77
N LYS A 42 1.67 -5.42 6.59
CA LYS A 42 1.67 -3.99 6.93
C LYS A 42 0.69 -3.19 6.07
N LEU A 43 0.48 -3.58 4.81
CA LEU A 43 -0.52 -2.93 3.96
C LEU A 43 -1.94 -3.18 4.46
N LEU A 44 -2.26 -4.43 4.84
CA LEU A 44 -3.56 -4.75 5.42
C LEU A 44 -3.83 -3.96 6.70
N ALA A 45 -2.84 -3.86 7.57
CA ALA A 45 -2.94 -3.07 8.80
C ALA A 45 -3.21 -1.59 8.50
N ARG A 46 -2.60 -1.03 7.46
CA ARG A 46 -2.81 0.38 7.09
C ARG A 46 -4.17 0.65 6.46
N VAL A 47 -4.62 -0.21 5.54
CA VAL A 47 -5.85 0.02 4.75
C VAL A 47 -7.10 -0.42 5.51
N PHE A 48 -7.02 -1.55 6.21
CA PHE A 48 -8.16 -2.19 6.85
C PHE A 48 -8.09 -2.17 8.38
N GLN A 49 -7.03 -1.60 8.96
CA GLN A 49 -6.78 -1.65 10.41
C GLN A 49 -6.74 -3.09 10.95
N TYR A 50 -6.26 -4.02 10.12
CA TYR A 50 -6.20 -5.44 10.45
C TYR A 50 -4.77 -5.98 10.33
N ASP A 51 -4.17 -6.36 11.46
CA ASP A 51 -2.83 -6.95 11.52
C ASP A 51 -2.90 -8.47 11.66
N VAL A 52 -2.58 -9.17 10.56
CA VAL A 52 -2.54 -10.63 10.48
C VAL A 52 -1.36 -11.27 11.24
N THR A 53 -0.41 -10.46 11.73
CA THR A 53 0.75 -10.93 12.48
C THR A 53 0.52 -10.98 13.99
N VAL A 54 -0.64 -10.53 14.47
CA VAL A 54 -1.01 -10.50 15.90
C VAL A 54 -2.30 -11.27 16.14
N CYS A 55 -2.29 -12.16 17.12
CA CYS A 55 -3.48 -12.94 17.47
C CYS A 55 -4.54 -12.01 18.12
N PRO A 56 -5.78 -11.96 17.59
CA PRO A 56 -6.81 -11.10 18.15
C PRO A 56 -7.31 -11.55 19.54
N ARG A 57 -6.97 -12.78 19.97
CA ARG A 57 -7.40 -13.34 21.26
C ARG A 57 -6.37 -13.14 22.38
N CYS A 58 -5.09 -13.28 22.07
CA CYS A 58 -4.02 -13.26 23.08
C CYS A 58 -2.92 -12.23 22.80
N ALA A 59 -3.01 -11.45 21.72
CA ALA A 59 -2.00 -10.49 21.28
C ALA A 59 -0.61 -11.08 21.00
N GLY A 60 -0.48 -12.41 20.90
CA GLY A 60 0.76 -13.08 20.56
C GLY A 60 1.14 -12.89 19.08
N LEU A 61 2.44 -12.92 18.80
CA LEU A 61 2.98 -12.86 17.44
C LEU A 61 2.70 -14.17 16.68
N MET A 62 2.26 -14.05 15.44
CA MET A 62 1.93 -15.16 14.55
C MET A 62 2.79 -15.15 13.29
N LYS A 63 3.09 -16.33 12.75
CA LYS A 63 3.81 -16.51 11.48
C LYS A 63 2.84 -16.96 10.40
N VAL A 64 2.92 -16.35 9.22
CA VAL A 64 2.14 -16.76 8.06
C VAL A 64 2.74 -18.04 7.49
N ILE A 65 1.99 -19.14 7.50
CA ILE A 65 2.46 -20.46 7.06
C ILE A 65 2.06 -20.82 5.62
N ALA A 66 0.98 -20.24 5.11
CA ALA A 66 0.50 -20.45 3.74
C ALA A 66 -0.43 -19.30 3.31
N ALA A 67 -0.44 -19.00 2.01
CA ALA A 67 -1.42 -18.11 1.40
C ALA A 67 -2.18 -18.91 0.32
N SER A 68 -3.43 -19.26 0.58
CA SER A 68 -4.26 -20.00 -0.38
C SER A 68 -4.94 -19.03 -1.34
N VAL A 69 -4.50 -19.00 -2.60
CA VAL A 69 -5.21 -18.32 -3.69
C VAL A 69 -5.88 -19.40 -4.53
N ARG A 70 -7.22 -19.45 -4.54
CA ARG A 70 -7.95 -20.26 -5.53
C ARG A 70 -8.01 -19.44 -6.82
N PRO A 71 -7.36 -19.86 -7.91
CA PRO A 71 -7.48 -19.12 -9.16
C PRO A 71 -8.92 -19.23 -9.67
N ALA A 72 -9.59 -18.09 -9.82
CA ALA A 72 -10.78 -18.01 -10.66
C ALA A 72 -10.30 -17.78 -12.11
N PRO A 73 -10.98 -18.32 -13.13
CA PRO A 73 -10.61 -18.04 -14.52
C PRO A 73 -10.75 -16.54 -14.76
N ALA A 74 -9.62 -15.86 -14.96
CA ALA A 74 -9.59 -14.46 -15.34
C ALA A 74 -10.26 -14.33 -16.71
N ARG A 75 -11.48 -13.78 -16.75
CA ARG A 75 -12.12 -13.44 -18.02
C ARG A 75 -11.28 -12.34 -18.66
N ARG A 76 -10.62 -12.67 -19.77
CA ARG A 76 -9.89 -11.70 -20.59
C ARG A 76 -10.91 -10.72 -21.14
N GLY A 77 -10.92 -9.49 -20.62
CA GLY A 77 -11.71 -8.41 -21.19
C GLY A 77 -11.15 -8.04 -22.56
N ILE A 78 -11.98 -8.17 -23.59
CA ILE A 78 -11.72 -7.67 -24.93
C ILE A 78 -11.69 -6.13 -24.85
N GLY A 79 -10.57 -5.51 -25.22
CA GLY A 79 -10.48 -4.07 -25.43
C GLY A 79 -10.99 -3.69 -26.83
N PRO A 80 -11.58 -2.50 -27.02
CA PRO A 80 -12.13 -2.08 -28.32
C PRO A 80 -11.01 -1.79 -29.33
N SER A 81 -11.23 -2.25 -30.56
CA SER A 81 -10.42 -1.98 -31.77
C SER A 81 -10.54 -0.53 -32.25
#